data_AF-A0A432VA74-F1
#
_entry.id   AF-A0A432VA74-F1
#
_cell.length_a   1.000
_cell.length_b   1.000
_cell.length_c   1.000
_cell.angle_alpha   90.00
_cell.angle_beta   90.00
_cell.angle_gamma   90.00
#
_symmetry.space_group_name_H-M   'P 1'
#
loop_
_entity.id
_entity.type
_entity.pdbx_description
1 polymer ?
#
loop_
_entity_poly.entity_id
_entity_poly.type
_entity_poly.pdbx_seq_one_letter_code
_entity_poly.pdbx_strand_id
1 'polypeptide(L)'
;MALKVGDRARRVCGHNEGSPIGHEAVVASFEDGGSWAVFEDGTRGFTNSFVPVAEAAGTFKVGDRVRLTKYNSGFGSKGDVGAIDTIDAAGNAYVKFETGSWAGELWWVPTGGFQPVAVAAQQLTIRAGAFYKTRDGRKVGPVEESGTAYDTGEPVFGAEVDGTSRLWRACGGKHLLNWDYLDLIAEWPTDTADTTASNDNEPPVAEPRFKVGDPIRVIDPSGFRFGTKAGDRGVVTKDYDGGASFVDINLNHETDGTIGQIARPSQIELATTIPAIVCLLEDGQPLPATRPFVHANADAASGEAARLAKKHPGKAFAVYEYKRTAKVEPVYEHEWQRLAVSGQKIAAIKELRGLAGIDLAAAKAGVDQFLMRAA
;
A
#
# COMPACT_ATOMS: atom_id res chain seq x y z
N MET A 1 14.66 -15.38 -19.16
CA MET A 1 15.97 -16.07 -19.30
C MET A 1 15.66 -17.44 -19.89
N ALA A 2 16.20 -17.76 -21.06
CA ALA A 2 15.92 -19.04 -21.73
C ALA A 2 16.77 -20.15 -21.09
N LEU A 3 16.14 -21.30 -20.79
CA LEU A 3 16.82 -22.50 -20.32
C LEU A 3 17.82 -23.00 -21.38
N LYS A 4 18.89 -23.64 -20.92
CA LYS A 4 19.89 -24.31 -21.76
C LYS A 4 20.05 -25.76 -21.34
N VAL A 5 20.59 -26.59 -22.24
CA VAL A 5 21.03 -27.94 -21.89
C VAL A 5 22.09 -27.86 -20.79
N GLY A 6 21.94 -28.67 -19.75
CA GLY A 6 22.77 -28.65 -18.55
C GLY A 6 22.24 -27.74 -17.43
N ASP A 7 21.26 -26.87 -17.68
CA ASP A 7 20.66 -26.09 -16.60
C ASP A 7 19.83 -27.01 -15.71
N ARG A 8 20.01 -26.91 -14.39
CA ARG A 8 19.01 -27.42 -13.44
C ARG A 8 17.81 -26.50 -13.48
N ALA A 9 16.61 -27.04 -13.63
CA ALA A 9 15.39 -26.25 -13.71
C ALA A 9 14.30 -26.82 -12.80
N ARG A 10 13.48 -25.92 -12.25
CA ARG A 10 12.33 -26.26 -11.41
C ARG A 10 11.05 -25.95 -12.13
N ARG A 11 10.11 -26.88 -12.08
CA ARG A 11 8.75 -26.68 -12.58
C ARG A 11 7.98 -25.72 -11.69
N VAL A 12 7.42 -24.67 -12.28
CA VAL A 12 6.68 -23.64 -11.55
C VAL A 12 5.21 -23.55 -11.94
N CYS A 13 4.81 -24.05 -13.13
CA CYS A 13 3.41 -24.00 -13.57
C CYS A 13 3.06 -25.05 -14.66
N GLY A 14 1.81 -25.01 -15.13
CA GLY A 14 1.27 -25.77 -16.27
C GLY A 14 0.74 -27.18 -15.93
N HIS A 15 0.38 -27.96 -16.95
CA HIS A 15 0.17 -29.42 -16.90
C HIS A 15 1.16 -30.10 -17.86
N ASN A 16 2.07 -30.94 -17.34
CA ASN A 16 3.11 -31.64 -18.11
C ASN A 16 3.14 -33.11 -17.66
N GLU A 17 3.53 -33.99 -18.57
CA GLU A 17 3.58 -35.42 -18.33
C GLU A 17 4.69 -35.77 -17.32
N GLY A 18 4.30 -36.33 -16.17
CA GLY A 18 5.23 -36.99 -15.25
C GLY A 18 6.05 -36.09 -14.31
N SER A 19 5.90 -34.76 -14.37
CA SER A 19 6.64 -33.83 -13.50
C SER A 19 5.65 -32.97 -12.71
N PRO A 20 5.48 -33.10 -11.37
CA PRO A 20 4.60 -32.23 -10.58
C PRO A 20 5.16 -30.80 -10.44
N ILE A 21 4.32 -29.82 -10.05
CA ILE A 21 4.82 -28.48 -9.69
C ILE A 21 5.82 -28.62 -8.53
N GLY A 22 6.98 -27.95 -8.64
CA GLY A 22 8.08 -28.05 -7.70
C GLY A 22 9.13 -29.12 -8.04
N HIS A 23 8.89 -29.96 -9.05
CA HIS A 23 9.87 -30.93 -9.55
C HIS A 23 11.12 -30.24 -10.10
N GLU A 24 12.30 -30.75 -9.75
CA GLU A 24 13.59 -30.22 -10.18
C GLU A 24 14.39 -31.29 -10.93
N ALA A 25 14.87 -30.96 -12.13
CA ALA A 25 15.69 -31.86 -12.92
C ALA A 25 16.64 -31.07 -13.84
N VAL A 26 17.65 -31.74 -14.38
CA VAL A 26 18.63 -31.14 -15.31
C VAL A 26 18.13 -31.29 -16.74
N VAL A 27 18.16 -30.19 -17.51
CA VAL A 27 17.73 -30.19 -18.91
C VAL A 27 18.75 -30.99 -19.75
N ALA A 28 18.30 -32.07 -20.36
CA ALA A 28 19.11 -32.94 -21.22
C ALA A 28 19.06 -32.52 -22.70
N SER A 29 17.90 -32.11 -23.19
CA SER A 29 17.71 -31.68 -24.58
C SER A 29 16.46 -30.82 -24.76
N PHE A 30 16.27 -30.28 -25.96
CA PHE A 30 15.07 -29.55 -26.36
C PHE A 30 14.42 -30.18 -27.59
N GLU A 31 13.09 -30.15 -27.63
CA GLU A 31 12.26 -30.62 -28.74
C GLU A 31 11.37 -29.47 -29.29
N ASP A 32 10.74 -29.69 -30.44
CA ASP A 32 9.81 -28.75 -31.11
C ASP A 32 10.31 -27.29 -31.16
N GLY A 33 11.53 -27.12 -31.67
CA GLY A 33 12.13 -25.80 -31.85
C GLY A 33 12.46 -25.06 -30.54
N GLY A 34 12.57 -25.78 -29.41
CA GLY A 34 12.86 -25.19 -28.09
C GLY A 34 11.63 -24.96 -27.22
N SER A 35 10.45 -25.41 -27.66
CA SER A 35 9.21 -25.27 -26.90
C SER A 35 9.11 -26.29 -25.76
N TRP A 36 9.81 -27.42 -25.88
CA TRP A 36 9.84 -28.49 -24.87
C TRP A 36 11.25 -28.74 -24.36
N ALA A 37 11.40 -28.84 -23.03
CA ALA A 37 12.59 -29.36 -22.38
C ALA A 37 12.37 -30.84 -22.02
N VAL A 38 13.38 -31.66 -22.34
CA VAL A 38 13.49 -33.04 -21.87
C VAL A 38 14.55 -33.07 -20.79
N PHE A 39 14.25 -33.73 -19.67
CA PHE A 39 15.11 -33.79 -18.50
C PHE A 39 15.80 -35.15 -18.37
N GLU A 40 16.95 -35.18 -17.68
CA GLU A 40 17.75 -36.41 -17.51
C GLU A 40 17.01 -37.56 -16.82
N ASP A 41 15.99 -37.25 -16.02
CA ASP A 41 15.13 -38.24 -15.36
C ASP A 41 14.03 -38.81 -16.27
N GLY A 42 14.03 -38.43 -17.55
CA GLY A 42 13.05 -38.85 -18.55
C GLY A 42 11.74 -38.07 -18.52
N THR A 43 11.58 -37.09 -17.62
CA THR A 43 10.43 -36.19 -17.65
C THR A 43 10.54 -35.17 -18.77
N ARG A 44 9.40 -34.63 -19.21
CA ARG A 44 9.35 -33.61 -20.26
C ARG A 44 8.32 -32.52 -19.95
N GLY A 45 8.52 -31.31 -20.46
CA GLY A 45 7.53 -30.26 -20.34
C GLY A 45 7.89 -28.96 -21.06
N PHE A 46 6.91 -28.06 -21.18
CA PHE A 46 7.12 -26.79 -21.87
C PHE A 46 8.20 -25.92 -21.21
N THR A 47 9.12 -25.37 -21.99
CA THR A 47 10.25 -24.58 -21.48
C THR A 47 9.83 -23.34 -20.68
N ASN A 48 8.67 -22.76 -20.98
CA ASN A 48 8.09 -21.64 -20.22
C ASN A 48 7.54 -22.03 -18.84
N SER A 49 7.36 -23.33 -18.57
CA SER A 49 6.85 -23.86 -17.31
C SER A 49 7.96 -24.14 -16.29
N PHE A 50 9.21 -23.93 -16.68
CA PHE A 50 10.40 -24.20 -15.86
C PHE A 50 11.24 -22.94 -15.72
N VAL A 51 11.82 -22.77 -14.55
CA VAL A 51 12.78 -21.70 -14.27
C VAL A 51 14.14 -22.30 -13.93
N PRO A 52 15.26 -21.71 -14.37
CA PRO A 52 16.57 -22.18 -13.97
C PRO A 52 16.71 -22.07 -12.45
N VAL A 53 17.12 -23.18 -11.83
CA VAL A 53 17.60 -23.23 -10.46
C VAL A 53 19.08 -22.93 -10.54
N ALA A 54 19.49 -21.80 -9.97
CA ALA A 54 20.89 -21.41 -9.97
C ALA A 54 21.74 -22.53 -9.33
N GLU A 55 22.58 -23.19 -10.14
CA GLU A 55 23.68 -23.99 -9.60
C GLU A 55 24.72 -23.04 -8.98
N ALA A 56 25.16 -23.41 -7.78
CA ALA A 56 26.01 -22.58 -6.95
C ALA A 56 27.41 -22.42 -7.54
N ALA A 57 27.68 -21.29 -8.17
CA ALA A 57 29.03 -20.79 -8.40
C ALA A 57 29.14 -19.37 -7.87
N GLY A 58 29.28 -19.25 -6.55
CA GLY A 58 29.54 -17.97 -5.89
C GLY A 58 29.97 -18.18 -4.44
N THR A 59 31.04 -17.51 -4.03
CA THR A 59 31.39 -17.31 -2.63
C THR A 59 30.21 -16.67 -1.89
N PHE A 60 29.74 -17.32 -0.83
CA PHE A 60 28.70 -16.78 0.05
C PHE A 60 29.15 -15.46 0.70
N LYS A 61 28.22 -14.54 0.89
CA LYS A 61 28.43 -13.28 1.61
C LYS A 61 27.51 -13.15 2.81
N VAL A 62 27.88 -12.27 3.73
CA VAL A 62 27.00 -11.83 4.82
C VAL A 62 25.68 -11.34 4.23
N GLY A 63 24.57 -11.79 4.84
CA GLY A 63 23.20 -11.56 4.41
C GLY A 63 22.63 -12.62 3.46
N ASP A 64 23.45 -13.52 2.89
CA ASP A 64 22.93 -14.59 2.05
C ASP A 64 22.12 -15.58 2.90
N ARG A 65 20.94 -15.97 2.40
CA ARG A 65 20.17 -17.08 2.98
C ARG A 65 20.70 -18.40 2.44
N VAL A 66 20.98 -19.31 3.35
CA VAL A 66 21.60 -20.60 3.06
C VAL A 66 20.83 -21.72 3.74
N ARG A 67 20.88 -22.91 3.12
CA ARG A 67 20.29 -24.13 3.65
C ARG A 67 21.41 -25.12 3.93
N LEU A 68 21.37 -25.76 5.09
CA LEU A 68 22.29 -26.83 5.44
C LEU A 68 22.08 -28.04 4.52
N THR A 69 23.17 -28.51 3.89
CA THR A 69 23.16 -29.71 3.04
C THR A 69 23.42 -30.99 3.84
N LYS A 70 23.91 -30.86 5.08
CA LYS A 70 24.20 -31.95 6.01
C LYS A 70 24.01 -31.51 7.46
N TYR A 71 23.88 -32.48 8.37
CA TYR A 71 23.87 -32.24 9.81
C TYR A 71 25.19 -31.61 10.27
N ASN A 72 25.10 -30.59 11.14
CA ASN A 72 26.25 -29.85 11.64
C ASN A 72 26.45 -30.10 13.16
N SER A 73 26.90 -31.30 13.51
CA SER A 73 27.44 -31.66 14.84
C SER A 73 26.66 -31.14 16.06
N GLY A 74 25.33 -31.07 15.98
CA GLY A 74 24.46 -30.64 17.08
C GLY A 74 23.81 -29.27 16.91
N PHE A 75 24.29 -28.44 16.00
CA PHE A 75 23.92 -27.02 15.88
C PHE A 75 23.01 -26.68 14.70
N GLY A 76 22.58 -27.71 13.96
CA GLY A 76 21.67 -27.57 12.82
C GLY A 76 21.51 -28.89 12.05
N SER A 77 20.31 -29.15 11.57
CA SER A 77 19.95 -30.34 10.80
C SER A 77 20.02 -30.08 9.30
N LYS A 78 20.21 -31.16 8.51
CA LYS A 78 20.10 -31.08 7.06
C LYS A 78 18.71 -30.51 6.69
N GLY A 79 18.70 -29.45 5.90
CA GLY A 79 17.47 -28.77 5.49
C GLY A 79 17.15 -27.50 6.26
N ASP A 80 17.78 -27.25 7.42
CA ASP A 80 17.57 -26.03 8.17
C ASP A 80 18.07 -24.82 7.38
N VAL A 81 17.30 -23.72 7.45
CA VAL A 81 17.54 -22.48 6.73
C VAL A 81 17.98 -21.40 7.72
N GLY A 82 18.91 -20.55 7.29
CA GLY A 82 19.30 -19.38 8.04
C GLY A 82 20.00 -18.35 7.17
N ALA A 83 20.23 -17.17 7.73
CA ALA A 83 20.97 -16.09 7.08
C ALA A 83 22.41 -16.05 7.60
N ILE A 84 23.38 -15.87 6.72
CA ILE A 84 24.77 -15.63 7.13
C ILE A 84 24.86 -14.27 7.80
N ASP A 85 25.23 -14.24 9.07
CA ASP A 85 25.42 -13.02 9.83
C ASP A 85 26.86 -12.49 9.69
N THR A 86 27.83 -13.39 9.74
CA THR A 86 29.25 -13.03 9.68
C THR A 86 30.06 -14.13 9.01
N ILE A 87 31.15 -13.75 8.35
CA ILE A 87 32.13 -14.67 7.77
C ILE A 87 33.49 -14.34 8.39
N ASP A 88 34.16 -15.35 8.95
CA ASP A 88 35.47 -15.18 9.56
C ASP A 88 36.59 -15.10 8.50
N ALA A 89 37.78 -14.71 8.93
CA ALA A 89 38.94 -14.59 8.05
C ALA A 89 39.40 -15.93 7.45
N ALA A 90 38.93 -17.06 7.98
CA ALA A 90 39.19 -18.41 7.48
C ALA A 90 38.10 -18.89 6.47
N GLY A 91 37.08 -18.06 6.20
CA GLY A 91 36.01 -18.36 5.25
C GLY A 91 34.89 -19.23 5.81
N ASN A 92 34.77 -19.36 7.14
CA ASN A 92 33.62 -20.00 7.78
C ASN A 92 32.52 -18.97 8.07
N ALA A 93 31.28 -19.41 8.07
CA ALA A 93 30.14 -18.53 8.29
C ALA A 93 29.45 -18.81 9.63
N TYR A 94 29.00 -17.74 10.27
CA TYR A 94 28.04 -17.79 11.36
C TYR A 94 26.65 -17.58 10.77
N VAL A 95 25.77 -18.56 10.94
CA VAL A 95 24.41 -18.56 10.39
C VAL A 95 23.42 -18.39 11.53
N LYS A 96 22.53 -17.42 11.39
CA LYS A 96 21.38 -17.28 12.27
C LYS A 96 20.26 -18.14 11.71
N PHE A 97 19.95 -19.25 12.39
CA PHE A 97 18.94 -20.18 11.91
C PHE A 97 17.55 -19.58 12.07
N GLU A 98 16.75 -19.71 11.02
CA GLU A 98 15.35 -19.28 10.98
C GLU A 98 14.41 -20.46 11.28
N THR A 99 14.88 -21.69 11.06
CA THR A 99 14.10 -22.93 11.19
C THR A 99 14.85 -24.00 11.97
N GLY A 100 14.12 -25.00 12.47
CA GLY A 100 14.68 -26.16 13.17
C GLY A 100 14.81 -25.96 14.68
N SER A 101 15.43 -26.92 15.37
CA SER A 101 15.54 -26.93 16.84
C SER A 101 16.38 -25.80 17.43
N TRP A 102 17.06 -25.02 16.58
CA TRP A 102 17.94 -23.91 16.96
C TRP A 102 17.53 -22.59 16.31
N ALA A 103 16.27 -22.46 15.90
CA ALA A 103 15.74 -21.21 15.33
C ALA A 103 15.95 -20.02 16.29
N GLY A 104 16.42 -18.90 15.76
CA GLY A 104 16.76 -17.68 16.50
C GLY A 104 18.23 -17.59 16.92
N GLU A 105 18.94 -18.72 16.96
CA GLU A 105 20.31 -18.80 17.45
C GLU A 105 21.35 -18.68 16.33
N LEU A 106 22.54 -18.17 16.69
CA LEU A 106 23.66 -17.97 15.79
C LEU A 106 24.70 -19.08 15.98
N TRP A 107 25.00 -19.82 14.92
CA TRP A 107 25.94 -20.94 15.01
C TRP A 107 26.92 -21.00 13.85
N TRP A 108 28.10 -21.49 14.17
CA TRP A 108 29.20 -21.68 13.24
C TRP A 108 28.93 -22.86 12.29
N VAL A 109 29.11 -22.64 10.99
CA VAL A 109 28.96 -23.67 9.95
C VAL A 109 30.01 -23.48 8.83
N PRO A 110 30.70 -24.56 8.40
CA PRO A 110 31.57 -24.52 7.22
C PRO A 110 30.79 -24.18 5.94
N THR A 111 31.34 -23.29 5.12
CA THR A 111 30.71 -22.82 3.87
C THR A 111 30.46 -23.93 2.84
N GLY A 112 31.28 -24.99 2.84
CA GLY A 112 31.05 -26.19 2.01
C GLY A 112 29.87 -27.06 2.46
N GLY A 113 29.21 -26.72 3.58
CA GLY A 113 27.98 -27.35 4.07
C GLY A 113 26.70 -26.60 3.68
N PHE A 114 26.81 -25.57 2.85
CA PHE A 114 25.68 -24.76 2.39
C PHE A 114 25.28 -25.08 0.97
N GLN A 115 23.99 -24.90 0.72
CA GLN A 115 23.49 -24.53 -0.59
C GLN A 115 22.81 -23.17 -0.47
N PRO A 116 22.95 -22.27 -1.47
CA PRO A 116 22.19 -21.05 -1.48
C PRO A 116 20.71 -21.42 -1.40
N VAL A 117 19.99 -20.85 -0.44
CA VAL A 117 18.55 -20.75 -0.60
C VAL A 117 18.41 -19.71 -1.67
N ALA A 118 17.96 -20.11 -2.85
CA ALA A 118 17.45 -19.16 -3.81
C ALA A 118 16.52 -18.25 -3.01
N VAL A 119 16.93 -17.01 -2.80
CA VAL A 119 15.98 -15.94 -2.53
C VAL A 119 15.07 -16.10 -3.73
N ALA A 120 13.91 -16.71 -3.52
CA ALA A 120 12.88 -16.72 -4.54
C ALA A 120 12.81 -15.26 -4.91
N ALA A 121 13.30 -14.90 -6.11
CA ALA A 121 13.12 -13.56 -6.63
C ALA A 121 11.66 -13.31 -6.33
N GLN A 122 11.36 -12.36 -5.43
CA GLN A 122 9.99 -12.14 -4.98
C GLN A 122 9.23 -11.98 -6.29
N GLN A 123 8.51 -13.03 -6.69
CA GLN A 123 7.89 -13.05 -8.00
C GLN A 123 6.86 -11.97 -7.83
N LEU A 124 7.04 -10.87 -8.56
CA LEU A 124 6.15 -9.74 -8.47
C LEU A 124 4.76 -10.28 -8.78
N THR A 125 3.94 -10.41 -7.74
CA THR A 125 2.55 -10.80 -7.88
C THR A 125 1.79 -9.52 -8.11
N ILE A 126 1.26 -9.37 -9.32
CA ILE A 126 0.41 -8.24 -9.64
C ILE A 126 -0.92 -8.40 -8.89
N ARG A 127 -1.39 -7.31 -8.30
CA ARG A 127 -2.65 -7.21 -7.57
C ARG A 127 -3.47 -6.10 -8.18
N ALA A 128 -4.76 -6.35 -8.39
CA ALA A 128 -5.68 -5.32 -8.83
C ALA A 128 -5.66 -4.11 -7.86
N GLY A 129 -5.75 -2.90 -8.39
CA GLY A 129 -5.71 -1.65 -7.66
C GLY A 129 -4.32 -1.14 -7.29
N ALA A 130 -3.26 -1.94 -7.40
CA ALA A 130 -1.90 -1.52 -7.07
C ALA A 130 -1.22 -0.76 -8.22
N PHE A 131 -0.21 0.03 -7.87
CA PHE A 131 0.68 0.70 -8.81
C PHE A 131 2.01 -0.03 -8.86
N TYR A 132 2.65 -0.04 -10.02
CA TYR A 132 3.88 -0.76 -10.28
C TYR A 132 4.86 0.13 -11.03
N LYS A 133 6.13 -0.28 -11.00
CA LYS A 133 7.23 0.33 -11.73
C LYS A 133 7.64 -0.58 -12.88
N THR A 134 7.67 -0.05 -14.10
CA THR A 134 8.24 -0.75 -15.25
C THR A 134 9.76 -0.79 -15.15
N ARG A 135 10.39 -1.67 -15.93
CA ARG A 135 11.84 -1.78 -16.05
C ARG A 135 12.52 -0.48 -16.49
N ASP A 136 11.85 0.33 -17.32
CA ASP A 136 12.33 1.66 -17.73
C ASP A 136 11.94 2.80 -16.77
N GLY A 137 11.30 2.47 -15.64
CA GLY A 137 11.09 3.38 -14.52
C GLY A 137 9.78 4.18 -14.53
N ARG A 138 8.87 3.90 -15.48
CA ARG A 138 7.53 4.51 -15.51
C ARG A 138 6.62 3.91 -14.45
N LYS A 139 5.66 4.72 -14.00
CA LYS A 139 4.59 4.30 -13.09
C LYS A 139 3.45 3.70 -13.90
N VAL A 140 2.97 2.54 -13.49
CA VAL A 140 1.88 1.78 -14.13
C VAL A 140 0.80 1.51 -13.10
N GLY A 141 -0.44 1.83 -13.43
CA GLY A 141 -1.59 1.49 -12.61
C GLY A 141 -2.53 2.67 -12.38
N PRO A 142 -3.62 2.47 -11.62
CA PRO A 142 -3.95 1.22 -10.94
C PRO A 142 -4.19 0.09 -11.96
N VAL A 143 -3.63 -1.08 -11.71
CA VAL A 143 -3.84 -2.24 -12.61
C VAL A 143 -5.17 -2.90 -12.30
N GLU A 144 -5.88 -3.36 -13.31
CA GLU A 144 -7.19 -4.00 -13.20
C GLU A 144 -7.14 -5.42 -13.76
N GLU A 145 -7.96 -6.34 -13.27
CA GLU A 145 -8.04 -7.67 -13.86
C GLU A 145 -8.67 -7.58 -15.27
N SER A 146 -7.98 -8.10 -16.27
CA SER A 146 -8.35 -7.93 -17.69
C SER A 146 -8.63 -9.26 -18.41
N GLY A 147 -8.72 -10.37 -17.67
CA GLY A 147 -9.03 -11.70 -18.19
C GLY A 147 -7.87 -12.69 -18.03
N THR A 148 -7.72 -13.61 -18.98
CA THR A 148 -6.66 -14.62 -18.97
C THR A 148 -5.81 -14.57 -20.25
N ALA A 149 -4.53 -14.88 -20.12
CA ALA A 149 -3.61 -14.99 -21.24
C ALA A 149 -3.98 -16.20 -22.11
N TYR A 150 -4.12 -16.00 -23.41
CA TYR A 150 -4.57 -17.04 -24.35
C TYR A 150 -3.61 -18.23 -24.47
N ASP A 151 -2.34 -18.05 -24.10
CA ASP A 151 -1.27 -19.03 -24.26
C ASP A 151 -1.08 -19.93 -23.02
N THR A 152 -1.40 -19.41 -21.85
CA THR A 152 -1.06 -20.02 -20.55
C THR A 152 -2.27 -20.17 -19.63
N GLY A 153 -3.39 -19.51 -19.93
CA GLY A 153 -4.57 -19.44 -19.07
C GLY A 153 -4.36 -18.63 -17.79
N GLU A 154 -3.21 -17.96 -17.66
CA GLU A 154 -2.85 -17.17 -16.49
C GLU A 154 -3.68 -15.88 -16.40
N PRO A 155 -4.10 -15.43 -15.20
CA PRO A 155 -4.72 -14.11 -15.07
C PRO A 155 -3.81 -13.01 -15.62
N VAL A 156 -4.42 -12.06 -16.33
CA VAL A 156 -3.74 -10.87 -16.83
C VAL A 156 -4.33 -9.63 -16.21
N PHE A 157 -3.45 -8.67 -15.94
CA PHE A 157 -3.79 -7.37 -15.40
C PHE A 157 -3.53 -6.30 -16.45
N GLY A 158 -4.47 -5.37 -16.60
CA GLY A 158 -4.42 -4.26 -17.55
C GLY A 158 -4.29 -2.90 -16.88
N ALA A 159 -3.58 -1.99 -17.52
CA ALA A 159 -3.53 -0.58 -17.14
C ALA A 159 -3.17 0.27 -18.36
N GLU A 160 -3.57 1.53 -18.32
CA GLU A 160 -3.16 2.50 -19.33
C GLU A 160 -1.73 2.98 -19.10
N VAL A 161 -0.90 2.91 -20.15
CA VAL A 161 0.46 3.46 -20.17
C VAL A 161 0.62 4.22 -21.46
N ASP A 162 0.90 5.52 -21.35
CA ASP A 162 1.06 6.45 -22.47
C ASP A 162 -0.13 6.44 -23.45
N GLY A 163 -1.37 6.49 -22.93
CA GLY A 163 -2.57 6.50 -23.76
C GLY A 163 -2.94 5.14 -24.38
N THR A 164 -2.22 4.07 -24.05
CA THR A 164 -2.44 2.73 -24.60
C THR A 164 -2.70 1.73 -23.49
N SER A 165 -3.76 0.93 -23.63
CA SER A 165 -3.99 -0.21 -22.73
C SER A 165 -2.89 -1.26 -22.92
N ARG A 166 -2.26 -1.65 -21.81
CA ARG A 166 -1.19 -2.65 -21.76
C ARG A 166 -1.60 -3.76 -20.80
N LEU A 167 -1.08 -4.97 -21.04
CA LEU A 167 -1.42 -6.17 -20.28
C LEU A 167 -0.16 -6.82 -19.73
N TRP A 168 -0.24 -7.29 -18.48
CA TRP A 168 0.83 -8.02 -17.81
C TRP A 168 0.31 -9.29 -17.18
N ARG A 169 1.18 -10.30 -17.14
CA ARG A 169 0.92 -11.58 -16.48
C ARG A 169 1.00 -11.41 -14.96
N ALA A 170 0.05 -12.02 -14.26
CA ALA A 170 -0.08 -11.99 -12.80
C ALA A 170 1.22 -12.33 -12.06
N CYS A 171 1.96 -13.31 -12.58
CA CYS A 171 3.16 -13.87 -12.01
C CYS A 171 4.40 -13.31 -12.72
N GLY A 172 5.22 -12.58 -11.95
CA GLY A 172 6.53 -12.12 -12.41
C GLY A 172 6.49 -10.85 -13.27
N GLY A 173 5.33 -10.21 -13.43
CA GLY A 173 5.24 -8.86 -13.99
C GLY A 173 5.50 -8.75 -15.49
N LYS A 174 5.49 -9.85 -16.24
CA LYS A 174 5.85 -9.86 -17.65
C LYS A 174 4.78 -9.21 -18.53
N HIS A 175 5.19 -8.31 -19.42
CA HIS A 175 4.28 -7.75 -20.42
C HIS A 175 3.81 -8.86 -21.37
N LEU A 176 2.50 -8.91 -21.69
CA LEU A 176 1.89 -10.01 -22.43
C LEU A 176 2.50 -10.20 -23.83
N LEU A 177 2.95 -9.12 -24.47
CA LEU A 177 3.64 -9.16 -25.77
C LEU A 177 5.18 -9.32 -25.66
N ASN A 178 5.71 -9.69 -24.49
CA ASN A 178 7.15 -9.86 -24.21
C ASN A 178 8.01 -8.62 -24.54
N TRP A 179 7.47 -7.44 -24.28
CA TRP A 179 8.24 -6.20 -24.37
C TRP A 179 8.94 -5.93 -23.04
N ASP A 180 10.18 -6.41 -22.91
CA ASP A 180 10.91 -6.44 -21.64
C ASP A 180 11.07 -5.07 -20.94
N TYR A 181 11.04 -3.97 -21.70
CA TYR A 181 11.10 -2.61 -21.14
C TYR A 181 9.83 -2.21 -20.39
N LEU A 182 8.71 -2.86 -20.70
CA LEU A 182 7.42 -2.70 -20.02
C LEU A 182 7.23 -3.69 -18.88
N ASP A 183 8.13 -4.63 -18.64
CA ASP A 183 8.03 -5.54 -17.50
C ASP A 183 7.89 -4.76 -16.19
N LEU A 184 6.95 -5.18 -15.34
CA LEU A 184 6.84 -4.68 -13.99
C LEU A 184 7.92 -5.34 -13.13
N ILE A 185 8.72 -4.53 -12.44
CA ILE A 185 9.87 -4.99 -11.67
C ILE A 185 9.73 -4.75 -10.16
N ALA A 186 8.82 -3.88 -9.75
CA ALA A 186 8.52 -3.60 -8.35
C ALA A 186 7.12 -2.96 -8.22
N GLU A 187 6.51 -3.11 -7.06
CA GLU A 187 5.35 -2.28 -6.67
C GLU A 187 5.82 -0.83 -6.46
N TRP A 188 5.02 0.14 -6.89
CA TRP A 188 5.29 1.56 -6.70
C TRP A 188 4.78 1.98 -5.32
N PRO A 189 5.64 2.48 -4.42
CA PRO A 189 5.20 2.86 -3.08
C PRO A 189 4.14 3.97 -3.17
N THR A 190 3.02 3.78 -2.50
CA THR A 190 2.06 4.85 -2.22
C THR A 190 2.65 5.75 -1.15
N ASP A 191 2.66 7.07 -1.38
CA ASP A 191 3.09 8.06 -0.39
C ASP A 191 2.11 8.10 0.81
N THR A 192 2.27 7.13 1.71
CA THR A 192 1.81 7.20 3.10
C THR A 192 3.01 6.80 3.96
N ALA A 193 3.90 7.75 4.15
CA ALA A 193 4.86 7.69 5.24
C ALA A 193 4.09 7.96 6.55
N ASP A 194 3.88 6.93 7.38
CA ASP A 194 4.05 7.08 8.82
C ASP A 194 4.29 5.73 9.55
N THR A 195 5.43 5.73 10.25
CA THR A 195 5.88 4.98 11.43
C THR A 195 5.47 3.51 11.69
N THR A 196 6.53 2.71 11.82
CA THR A 196 6.64 1.33 12.34
C THR A 196 5.85 0.98 13.61
N ALA A 197 5.17 -0.16 13.59
CA ALA A 197 5.17 -1.13 14.70
C ALA A 197 5.05 -2.58 14.17
N SER A 198 5.83 -3.46 14.79
CA SER A 198 6.08 -4.88 14.49
C SER A 198 4.84 -5.78 14.65
N ASN A 199 4.63 -6.72 13.72
CA ASN A 199 4.03 -8.02 14.06
C ASN A 199 4.44 -9.17 13.10
N ASP A 200 4.75 -10.31 13.73
CA ASP A 200 4.72 -11.64 13.13
C ASP A 200 3.25 -12.05 12.84
N ASN A 201 3.11 -12.78 11.73
CA ASN A 201 2.00 -13.65 11.30
C ASN A 201 0.61 -13.09 10.94
N GLU A 202 0.20 -13.59 9.76
CA GLU A 202 -1.11 -13.60 9.09
C GLU A 202 -1.44 -12.37 8.21
N PRO A 203 -1.56 -12.52 6.87
CA PRO A 203 -1.96 -11.41 6.01
C PRO A 203 -3.39 -11.00 6.38
N PRO A 204 -3.64 -9.70 6.64
CA PRO A 204 -5.00 -9.25 6.84
C PRO A 204 -5.79 -9.56 5.58
N VAL A 205 -6.87 -10.31 5.74
CA VAL A 205 -7.98 -10.35 4.78
C VAL A 205 -8.21 -8.91 4.38
N ALA A 206 -8.04 -8.59 3.09
CA ALA A 206 -8.20 -7.24 2.57
C ALA A 206 -9.50 -6.68 3.16
N GLU A 207 -9.38 -5.64 3.98
CA GLU A 207 -10.56 -5.07 4.62
C GLU A 207 -11.53 -4.64 3.52
N PRO A 208 -12.83 -4.93 3.68
CA PRO A 208 -13.83 -4.58 2.70
C PRO A 208 -13.75 -3.10 2.37
N ARG A 209 -13.56 -2.75 1.08
CA ARG A 209 -13.32 -1.36 0.64
C ARG A 209 -14.49 -0.43 0.99
N PHE A 210 -15.69 -1.01 1.18
CA PHE A 210 -16.90 -0.31 1.54
C PHE A 210 -17.72 -1.15 2.53
N LYS A 211 -18.28 -0.52 3.55
CA LYS A 211 -19.23 -1.13 4.50
C LYS A 211 -20.56 -0.39 4.49
N VAL A 212 -21.62 -1.07 4.96
CA VAL A 212 -22.94 -0.44 5.12
C VAL A 212 -22.83 0.82 5.99
N GLY A 213 -23.38 1.92 5.47
CA GLY A 213 -23.31 3.26 6.08
C GLY A 213 -22.17 4.13 5.56
N ASP A 214 -21.24 3.59 4.77
CA ASP A 214 -20.17 4.41 4.19
C ASP A 214 -20.74 5.45 3.22
N PRO A 215 -20.34 6.72 3.36
CA PRO A 215 -20.69 7.75 2.40
C PRO A 215 -19.84 7.56 1.15
N ILE A 216 -20.48 7.60 -0.01
CA ILE A 216 -19.83 7.36 -1.30
C ILE A 216 -20.09 8.49 -2.27
N ARG A 217 -19.19 8.62 -3.24
CA ARG A 217 -19.32 9.51 -4.40
C ARG A 217 -19.18 8.68 -5.66
N VAL A 218 -20.08 8.88 -6.62
CA VAL A 218 -19.98 8.28 -7.96
C VAL A 218 -18.81 8.91 -8.69
N ILE A 219 -17.89 8.09 -9.18
CA ILE A 219 -16.75 8.51 -10.02
C ILE A 219 -16.94 8.10 -11.47
N ASP A 220 -17.63 6.99 -11.71
CA ASP A 220 -18.03 6.54 -13.05
C ASP A 220 -19.54 6.23 -13.06
N PRO A 221 -20.37 7.03 -13.76
CA PRO A 221 -21.80 6.82 -13.85
C PRO A 221 -22.18 5.69 -14.81
N SER A 222 -21.22 5.02 -15.46
CA SER A 222 -21.50 3.94 -16.41
C SER A 222 -22.37 2.85 -15.76
N GLY A 223 -23.41 2.40 -16.44
CA GLY A 223 -24.29 1.32 -15.94
C GLY A 223 -25.28 1.72 -14.84
N PHE A 224 -25.19 2.92 -14.26
CA PHE A 224 -26.24 3.44 -13.40
C PHE A 224 -27.46 3.90 -14.21
N ARG A 225 -28.64 3.82 -13.59
CA ARG A 225 -29.92 4.22 -14.16
C ARG A 225 -30.30 5.63 -13.67
N PHE A 226 -31.40 6.16 -14.21
CA PHE A 226 -32.04 7.39 -13.73
C PHE A 226 -31.18 8.66 -13.83
N GLY A 227 -30.26 8.71 -14.80
CA GLY A 227 -29.50 9.94 -15.09
C GLY A 227 -28.42 10.27 -14.07
N THR A 228 -27.99 9.30 -13.26
CA THR A 228 -26.86 9.42 -12.34
C THR A 228 -25.61 9.97 -13.03
N LYS A 229 -24.91 10.88 -12.36
CA LYS A 229 -23.72 11.57 -12.87
C LYS A 229 -22.53 11.33 -11.96
N ALA A 230 -21.33 11.45 -12.54
CA ALA A 230 -20.13 11.56 -11.73
C ALA A 230 -20.26 12.77 -10.77
N GLY A 231 -19.95 12.55 -9.50
CA GLY A 231 -20.13 13.53 -8.42
C GLY A 231 -21.37 13.30 -7.56
N ASP A 232 -22.35 12.51 -8.03
CA ASP A 232 -23.54 12.16 -7.23
C ASP A 232 -23.11 11.45 -5.94
N ARG A 233 -23.80 11.77 -4.84
CA ARG A 233 -23.46 11.27 -3.51
C ARG A 233 -24.52 10.31 -3.00
N GLY A 234 -24.09 9.39 -2.16
CA GLY A 234 -24.98 8.42 -1.54
C GLY A 234 -24.36 7.71 -0.36
N VAL A 235 -25.04 6.66 0.06
CA VAL A 235 -24.59 5.78 1.15
C VAL A 235 -24.70 4.32 0.74
N VAL A 236 -23.77 3.50 1.19
CA VAL A 236 -23.87 2.04 1.04
C VAL A 236 -24.97 1.53 1.96
N THR A 237 -25.94 0.80 1.41
CA THR A 237 -27.09 0.27 2.15
C THR A 237 -27.02 -1.24 2.34
N LYS A 238 -26.31 -1.95 1.45
CA LYS A 238 -26.05 -3.38 1.58
C LYS A 238 -24.71 -3.74 0.95
N ASP A 239 -24.06 -4.71 1.58
CA ASP A 239 -22.79 -5.24 1.15
C ASP A 239 -22.95 -6.71 0.73
N TYR A 240 -22.54 -7.03 -0.49
CA TYR A 240 -22.47 -8.40 -1.00
C TYR A 240 -20.99 -8.76 -1.09
N ASP A 241 -20.50 -9.52 -0.11
CA ASP A 241 -19.13 -10.04 -0.02
C ASP A 241 -18.04 -9.01 0.30
N GLY A 242 -18.27 -8.10 1.26
CA GLY A 242 -17.21 -7.23 1.76
C GLY A 242 -16.79 -6.16 0.75
N GLY A 243 -17.71 -5.69 -0.09
CA GLY A 243 -17.47 -4.65 -1.07
C GLY A 243 -16.48 -5.06 -2.17
N ALA A 244 -16.24 -6.36 -2.38
CA ALA A 244 -15.31 -6.85 -3.40
C ALA A 244 -15.92 -6.87 -4.80
N SER A 245 -17.22 -7.17 -4.92
CA SER A 245 -17.90 -7.32 -6.22
C SER A 245 -18.93 -6.22 -6.47
N PHE A 246 -19.90 -6.06 -5.56
CA PHE A 246 -20.99 -5.10 -5.69
C PHE A 246 -21.49 -4.64 -4.33
N VAL A 247 -22.02 -3.43 -4.26
CA VAL A 247 -22.74 -2.90 -3.09
C VAL A 247 -24.06 -2.29 -3.53
N ASP A 248 -25.11 -2.44 -2.71
CA ASP A 248 -26.30 -1.60 -2.87
C ASP A 248 -25.99 -0.22 -2.29
N ILE A 249 -26.33 0.81 -3.05
CA ILE A 249 -26.18 2.20 -2.65
C ILE A 249 -27.52 2.91 -2.77
N ASN A 250 -27.71 3.92 -1.94
CA ASN A 250 -28.77 4.90 -2.05
C ASN A 250 -28.15 6.22 -2.46
N LEU A 251 -28.41 6.66 -3.69
CA LEU A 251 -27.96 7.95 -4.20
C LEU A 251 -29.00 9.02 -3.87
N ASN A 252 -28.53 10.18 -3.42
CA ASN A 252 -29.36 11.36 -3.19
C ASN A 252 -29.47 12.12 -4.52
N HIS A 253 -30.59 11.97 -5.22
CA HIS A 253 -30.87 12.67 -6.47
C HIS A 253 -31.67 13.96 -6.19
N GLU A 254 -31.22 15.10 -6.74
CA GLU A 254 -31.80 16.42 -6.46
C GLU A 254 -33.28 16.53 -6.87
N THR A 255 -33.71 15.83 -7.93
CA THR A 255 -35.09 15.89 -8.45
C THR A 255 -36.00 14.76 -7.97
N ASP A 256 -35.43 13.60 -7.65
CA ASP A 256 -36.21 12.35 -7.50
C ASP A 256 -36.06 11.70 -6.12
N GLY A 257 -35.33 12.35 -5.20
CA GLY A 257 -35.07 11.84 -3.86
C GLY A 257 -34.05 10.70 -3.85
N THR A 258 -34.19 9.78 -2.89
CA THR A 258 -33.23 8.69 -2.72
C THR A 258 -33.53 7.53 -3.67
N ILE A 259 -32.56 7.17 -4.52
CA ILE A 259 -32.68 6.08 -5.51
C ILE A 259 -31.73 4.95 -5.14
N GLY A 260 -32.28 3.74 -4.97
CA GLY A 260 -31.50 2.53 -4.73
C GLY A 260 -30.89 1.97 -6.03
N GLN A 261 -29.58 1.76 -6.04
CA GLN A 261 -28.83 1.21 -7.18
C GLN A 261 -27.76 0.22 -6.72
N ILE A 262 -27.27 -0.62 -7.65
CA ILE A 262 -26.14 -1.51 -7.41
C ILE A 262 -24.90 -0.85 -8.03
N ALA A 263 -23.84 -0.70 -7.23
CA ALA A 263 -22.58 -0.11 -7.64
C ALA A 263 -21.44 -1.12 -7.57
N ARG A 264 -20.52 -1.05 -8.54
CA ARG A 264 -19.23 -1.70 -8.46
C ARG A 264 -18.25 -0.83 -7.66
N PRO A 265 -17.30 -1.42 -6.93
CA PRO A 265 -16.26 -0.68 -6.22
C PRO A 265 -15.40 0.25 -7.10
N SER A 266 -15.34 0.01 -8.41
CA SER A 266 -14.65 0.88 -9.37
C SER A 266 -15.47 2.11 -9.79
N GLN A 267 -16.78 2.10 -9.55
CA GLN A 267 -17.69 3.17 -9.97
C GLN A 267 -17.94 4.21 -8.89
N ILE A 268 -17.55 3.90 -7.66
CA ILE A 268 -17.73 4.74 -6.48
C ILE A 268 -16.43 4.82 -5.70
N GLU A 269 -16.28 5.88 -4.93
CA GLU A 269 -15.22 6.03 -3.94
C GLU A 269 -15.82 6.44 -2.60
N LEU A 270 -15.06 6.25 -1.52
CA LEU A 270 -15.44 6.81 -0.23
C LEU A 270 -15.47 8.33 -0.37
N ALA A 271 -16.65 8.91 -0.17
CA ALA A 271 -16.75 10.36 -0.15
C ALA A 271 -16.02 10.86 1.09
N THR A 272 -15.08 11.79 0.89
CA THR A 272 -14.50 12.53 2.00
C THR A 272 -15.64 13.20 2.76
N THR A 273 -15.84 12.79 4.00
CA THR A 273 -16.87 13.34 4.86
C THR A 273 -16.46 14.76 5.23
N ILE A 274 -17.15 15.74 4.64
CA ILE A 274 -16.97 17.13 5.00
C ILE A 274 -17.82 17.36 6.26
N PRO A 275 -17.22 17.57 7.43
CA PRO A 275 -17.99 17.76 8.65
C PRO A 275 -18.88 18.99 8.52
N ALA A 276 -20.07 18.90 9.12
CA ALA A 276 -21.07 19.95 9.04
C ALA A 276 -21.66 20.25 10.42
N ILE A 277 -22.17 21.46 10.59
CA ILE A 277 -22.88 21.89 11.80
C ILE A 277 -24.29 22.35 11.46
N VAL A 278 -25.18 22.29 12.45
CA VAL A 278 -26.52 22.89 12.36
C VAL A 278 -26.53 24.19 13.14
N CYS A 279 -27.02 25.25 12.51
CA CYS A 279 -27.22 26.55 13.14
C CYS A 279 -28.70 26.93 13.11
N LEU A 280 -29.17 27.56 14.18
CA LEU A 280 -30.45 28.28 14.16
C LEU A 280 -30.31 29.49 13.23
N LEU A 281 -31.33 29.78 12.44
CA LEU A 281 -31.44 31.05 11.72
C LEU A 281 -32.28 32.01 12.54
N GLU A 282 -31.72 33.19 12.82
CA GLU A 282 -32.40 34.32 13.44
C GLU A 282 -32.23 35.52 12.51
N ASP A 283 -33.35 36.10 12.07
CA ASP A 283 -33.38 37.21 11.09
C ASP A 283 -32.56 36.95 9.81
N GLY A 284 -32.55 35.69 9.37
CA GLY A 284 -31.81 35.25 8.17
C GLY A 284 -30.29 35.09 8.39
N GLN A 285 -29.80 35.29 9.61
CA GLN A 285 -28.39 35.11 9.97
C GLN A 285 -28.17 33.81 10.77
N PRO A 286 -27.04 33.11 10.58
CA PRO A 286 -26.69 31.97 11.41
C PRO A 286 -26.39 32.39 12.84
N LEU A 287 -27.05 31.73 13.78
CA LEU A 287 -26.75 31.77 15.21
C LEU A 287 -26.17 30.40 15.62
N PRO A 288 -24.85 30.18 15.46
CA PRO A 288 -24.21 28.96 15.91
C PRO A 288 -24.21 28.88 17.43
N ALA A 289 -24.37 27.66 17.97
CA ALA A 289 -24.22 27.44 19.41
C ALA A 289 -22.78 27.75 19.86
N THR A 290 -22.57 28.09 21.13
CA THR A 290 -21.23 28.33 21.70
C THR A 290 -20.28 27.14 21.51
N ARG A 291 -20.84 25.92 21.45
CA ARG A 291 -20.14 24.68 21.10
C ARG A 291 -21.03 23.89 20.16
N PRO A 292 -20.97 24.15 18.83
CA PRO A 292 -21.79 23.45 17.87
C PRO A 292 -21.48 21.96 17.89
N PHE A 293 -22.51 21.12 17.80
CA PHE A 293 -22.29 19.71 17.52
C PHE A 293 -21.82 19.56 16.07
N VAL A 294 -20.69 18.89 15.88
CA VAL A 294 -20.11 18.64 14.56
C VAL A 294 -20.58 17.27 14.09
N HIS A 295 -21.39 17.26 13.04
CA HIS A 295 -21.82 16.07 12.35
C HIS A 295 -20.74 15.60 11.37
N ALA A 296 -20.73 14.30 11.09
CA ALA A 296 -19.81 13.71 10.13
C ALA A 296 -19.94 14.32 8.72
N ASN A 297 -21.16 14.65 8.29
CA ASN A 297 -21.43 15.21 6.97
C ASN A 297 -22.73 16.05 6.94
N ALA A 298 -22.97 16.72 5.80
CA ALA A 298 -24.15 17.54 5.57
C ALA A 298 -25.48 16.77 5.68
N ASP A 299 -25.52 15.49 5.29
CA ASP A 299 -26.74 14.66 5.38
C ASP A 299 -27.10 14.38 6.85
N ALA A 300 -26.12 14.00 7.67
CA ALA A 300 -26.30 13.81 9.10
C ALA A 300 -26.72 15.11 9.80
N ALA A 301 -26.14 16.24 9.41
CA ALA A 301 -26.56 17.56 9.90
C ALA A 301 -27.98 17.92 9.41
N SER A 302 -28.36 17.55 8.19
CA SER A 302 -29.71 17.79 7.65
C SER A 302 -30.77 17.00 8.39
N GLY A 303 -30.49 15.74 8.72
CA GLY A 303 -31.36 14.92 9.58
C GLY A 303 -31.58 15.55 10.95
N GLU A 304 -30.51 16.09 11.55
CA GLU A 304 -30.60 16.80 12.82
C GLU A 304 -31.35 18.14 12.69
N ALA A 305 -31.12 18.92 11.64
CA ALA A 305 -31.84 20.15 11.36
C ALA A 305 -33.36 19.88 11.23
N ALA A 306 -33.75 18.80 10.54
CA ALA A 306 -35.15 18.39 10.43
C ALA A 306 -35.74 17.98 11.79
N ARG A 307 -34.98 17.26 12.63
CA ARG A 307 -35.39 16.91 14.00
C ARG A 307 -35.60 18.16 14.86
N LEU A 308 -34.69 19.13 14.77
CA LEU A 308 -34.77 20.40 15.50
C LEU A 308 -35.93 21.28 15.02
N ALA A 309 -36.16 21.37 13.72
CA ALA A 309 -37.31 22.09 13.16
C ALA A 309 -38.66 21.52 13.65
N LYS A 310 -38.77 20.18 13.73
CA LYS A 310 -39.96 19.52 14.32
C LYS A 310 -40.11 19.81 15.81
N LYS A 311 -39.00 19.87 16.56
CA LYS A 311 -38.99 20.16 17.99
C LYS A 311 -39.26 21.65 18.29
N HIS A 312 -38.93 22.55 17.37
CA HIS A 312 -39.04 23.99 17.53
C HIS A 312 -39.82 24.62 16.34
N PRO A 313 -41.16 24.46 16.29
CA PRO A 313 -41.97 25.04 15.23
C PRO A 313 -41.79 26.55 15.10
N GLY A 314 -41.74 27.05 13.86
CA GLY A 314 -41.53 28.48 13.56
C GLY A 314 -40.06 28.94 13.62
N LYS A 315 -39.12 28.04 13.96
CA LYS A 315 -37.68 28.29 13.85
C LYS A 315 -37.12 27.61 12.60
N ALA A 316 -36.17 28.26 11.92
CA ALA A 316 -35.48 27.71 10.76
C ALA A 316 -34.07 27.27 11.16
N PHE A 317 -33.61 26.14 10.65
CA PHE A 317 -32.27 25.61 10.91
C PHE A 317 -31.54 25.43 9.58
N ALA A 318 -30.29 25.85 9.53
CA ALA A 318 -29.42 25.76 8.36
C ALA A 318 -28.21 24.86 8.64
N VAL A 319 -27.76 24.17 7.60
CA VAL A 319 -26.59 23.28 7.64
C VAL A 319 -25.40 24.01 7.02
N TYR A 320 -24.26 23.99 7.71
CA TYR A 320 -23.01 24.61 7.27
C TYR A 320 -21.90 23.58 7.18
N GLU A 321 -21.31 23.43 5.99
CA GLU A 321 -20.18 22.54 5.74
C GLU A 321 -18.84 23.24 6.00
N TYR A 322 -17.90 22.50 6.57
CA TYR A 322 -16.53 22.96 6.73
C TYR A 322 -15.80 23.04 5.38
N LYS A 323 -15.34 24.25 4.97
CA LYS A 323 -14.60 24.41 3.70
C LYS A 323 -13.10 24.61 3.89
N ARG A 324 -12.71 25.54 4.75
CA ARG A 324 -11.30 25.90 4.97
C ARG A 324 -11.13 26.60 6.31
N THR A 325 -9.93 26.53 6.85
CA THR A 325 -9.47 27.42 7.92
C THR A 325 -8.48 28.43 7.34
N ALA A 326 -8.67 29.70 7.66
CA ALA A 326 -7.65 30.73 7.47
C ALA A 326 -7.11 31.09 8.85
N LYS A 327 -5.80 30.98 9.03
CA LYS A 327 -5.10 31.46 10.22
C LYS A 327 -4.10 32.51 9.77
N VAL A 328 -4.15 33.67 10.40
CA VAL A 328 -3.10 34.69 10.27
C VAL A 328 -2.19 34.50 11.47
N GLU A 329 -0.94 34.12 11.22
CA GLU A 329 0.05 34.09 12.29
C GLU A 329 0.36 35.52 12.75
N PRO A 330 0.58 35.75 14.06
CA PRO A 330 1.02 37.06 14.54
C PRO A 330 2.32 37.47 13.86
N VAL A 331 2.34 38.67 13.29
CA VAL A 331 3.58 39.27 12.79
C VAL A 331 4.27 39.94 13.96
N TYR A 332 5.49 39.49 14.26
CA TYR A 332 6.32 40.07 15.31
C TYR A 332 7.23 41.13 14.71
N GLU A 333 7.34 42.28 15.37
CA GLU A 333 8.19 43.40 14.93
C GLU A 333 9.67 43.05 15.05
N HIS A 334 10.01 42.21 16.03
CA HIS A 334 11.39 41.81 16.29
C HIS A 334 11.55 40.31 16.45
N GLU A 335 12.70 39.79 16.01
CA GLU A 335 13.03 38.37 16.08
C GLU A 335 12.98 37.82 17.51
N TRP A 336 13.39 38.62 18.51
CA TRP A 336 13.31 38.20 19.91
C TRP A 336 11.86 37.93 20.39
N GLN A 337 10.87 38.63 19.85
CA GLN A 337 9.45 38.40 20.17
C GLN A 337 8.96 37.07 19.59
N ARG A 338 9.31 36.79 18.32
CA ARG A 338 9.03 35.50 17.66
C ARG A 338 9.66 34.34 18.43
N LEU A 339 10.92 34.49 18.81
CA LEU A 339 11.65 33.51 19.62
C LEU A 339 10.98 33.31 20.99
N ALA A 340 10.54 34.39 21.64
CA ALA A 340 9.85 34.30 22.91
C ALA A 340 8.55 33.49 22.80
N VAL A 341 7.65 33.80 21.86
CA VAL A 341 6.38 33.08 21.71
C VAL A 341 6.58 31.63 21.25
N SER A 342 7.64 31.34 20.49
CA SER A 342 8.00 29.97 20.12
C SER A 342 8.59 29.13 21.27
N GLY A 343 8.67 29.66 22.50
CA GLY A 343 9.22 28.99 23.67
C GLY A 343 10.75 29.04 23.78
N GLN A 344 11.44 29.69 22.84
CA GLN A 344 12.90 29.83 22.82
C GLN A 344 13.39 31.00 23.68
N LYS A 345 13.00 30.99 24.95
CA LYS A 345 13.19 32.11 25.89
C LYS A 345 14.64 32.58 26.04
N ILE A 346 15.59 31.64 26.09
CA ILE A 346 17.02 31.98 26.21
C ILE A 346 17.53 32.67 24.95
N ALA A 347 17.11 32.22 23.76
CA ALA A 347 17.48 32.83 22.49
C ALA A 347 16.88 34.24 22.35
N ALA A 348 15.61 34.41 22.73
CA ALA A 348 14.95 35.72 22.79
C ALA A 348 15.70 36.71 23.69
N ILE A 349 16.13 36.27 24.88
CA ILE A 349 16.90 37.12 25.80
C ILE A 349 18.25 37.50 25.19
N LYS A 350 18.96 36.57 24.55
CA LYS A 350 20.24 36.87 23.87
C LYS A 350 20.05 37.90 22.76
N GLU A 351 19.01 37.73 21.94
CA GLU A 351 18.72 38.60 20.82
C GLU A 351 18.31 40.01 21.30
N LEU A 352 17.43 40.10 22.30
CA LEU A 352 17.03 41.39 22.89
C LEU A 352 18.22 42.13 23.50
N ARG A 353 19.14 41.42 24.18
CA ARG A 353 20.37 42.03 24.70
C ARG A 353 21.27 42.56 23.60
N GLY A 354 21.42 41.79 22.51
CA GLY A 354 22.21 42.19 21.35
C GLY A 354 21.64 43.43 20.66
N LEU A 355 20.31 43.48 20.50
CA LEU A 355 19.61 44.57 19.83
C LEU A 355 19.57 45.86 20.66
N ALA A 356 19.22 45.76 21.94
CA ALA A 356 18.96 46.93 22.80
C ALA A 356 20.17 47.36 23.65
N GLY A 357 21.25 46.57 23.68
CA GLY A 357 22.45 46.89 24.48
C GLY A 357 22.22 46.84 25.99
N ILE A 358 21.20 46.11 26.46
CA ILE A 358 20.79 46.06 27.87
C ILE A 358 21.42 44.87 28.61
N ASP A 359 21.41 44.95 29.95
CA ASP A 359 21.89 43.86 30.80
C ASP A 359 20.96 42.63 30.78
N LEU A 360 21.44 41.53 31.36
CA LEU A 360 20.72 40.25 31.38
C LEU A 360 19.41 40.31 32.18
N ALA A 361 19.38 41.05 33.29
CA ALA A 361 18.21 41.13 34.15
C ALA A 361 17.09 41.93 33.46
N ALA A 362 17.44 43.06 32.85
CA ALA A 362 16.55 43.90 32.08
C ALA A 362 15.96 43.15 30.87
N ALA A 363 16.79 42.43 30.11
CA ALA A 363 16.31 41.65 28.97
C ALA A 363 15.40 40.48 29.38
N LYS A 364 15.74 39.78 30.47
CA LYS A 364 14.86 38.74 31.01
C LYS A 364 13.51 39.32 31.41
N ALA A 365 13.49 40.45 32.12
CA ALA A 365 12.26 41.11 32.53
C ALA A 365 11.42 41.57 31.32
N GLY A 366 12.06 42.10 30.28
CA GLY A 366 11.39 42.49 29.03
C GLY A 366 10.73 41.31 28.30
N VAL A 367 11.44 40.19 28.16
CA VAL A 367 10.88 38.97 27.55
C VAL A 367 9.75 38.38 28.40
N ASP A 368 9.89 38.37 29.73
CA ASP A 368 8.85 37.89 30.66
C ASP A 368 7.57 38.75 30.56
N GLN A 369 7.72 40.08 30.56
CA GLN A 369 6.60 41.01 30.44
C GLN A 369 5.90 40.92 29.08
N PHE A 370 6.66 40.69 28.00
CA PHE A 370 6.10 40.47 26.67
C PHE A 370 5.25 39.19 26.64
N LEU A 371 5.77 38.08 27.17
CA LEU A 371 5.04 36.81 27.24
C LEU A 371 3.76 36.89 28.09
N MET A 372 3.79 37.64 29.19
CA MET A 372 2.59 37.89 30.01
C MET A 372 1.49 38.67 29.27
N ARG A 373 1.85 39.48 28.28
CA ARG A 373 0.88 40.24 27.47
C ARG A 373 0.40 39.48 26.24
N ALA A 374 1.16 38.49 25.78
CA ALA A 374 0.87 37.70 24.59
C ALA A 374 0.03 36.44 24.88
N ALA A 375 -0.02 36.00 26.14
CA ALA A 375 -0.93 34.98 26.65
C ALA A 375 -2.28 35.60 27.03
#